data_AF-A0A537WTK1-F1
#
_entry.id   AF-A0A537WTK1-F1
#
_cell.length_a   1.000
_cell.length_b   1.000
_cell.length_c   1.000
_cell.angle_alpha   90.00
_cell.angle_beta   90.00
_cell.angle_gamma   90.00
#
_symmetry.space_group_name_H-M   'P 1'
#
loop_
_entity.id
_entity.type
_entity.pdbx_description
1 polymer ?
#
loop_
_entity_poly.entity_id
_entity_poly.type
_entity_poly.pdbx_seq_one_letter_code
_entity_poly.pdbx_strand_id
1 'polypeptide(L)'
;MFVAGGGVTLGQSSYFQGAIFTPGNLNLGQSSQTEGPSITGSITLGQSVQMKPLPGLADLPLGAPGNPNTSGVPAAPVYTNG
;
A
#
# COMPACT_ATOMS: atom_id res chain seq x y z
N MET A 1 4.18 -3.58 6.20
CA MET A 1 3.28 -4.38 7.07
C MET A 1 3.57 -4.00 8.51
N PHE A 2 2.54 -3.71 9.30
CA PHE A 2 2.62 -3.39 10.72
C PHE A 2 2.13 -4.59 11.53
N VAL A 3 2.89 -4.98 12.55
CA VAL A 3 2.62 -6.16 13.39
C VAL A 3 2.69 -5.71 14.85
N ALA A 4 1.62 -5.95 15.61
CA ALA A 4 1.59 -5.70 17.04
C ALA A 4 1.14 -6.96 17.78
N GLY A 5 1.75 -7.26 18.93
CA GLY A 5 1.29 -8.36 19.80
C GLY A 5 0.10 -7.98 20.70
N GLY A 6 -0.13 -6.67 20.89
CA GLY A 6 -1.22 -6.10 21.70
C GLY A 6 -2.34 -5.54 20.84
N GLY A 7 -2.75 -4.28 21.04
CA GLY A 7 -3.70 -3.59 20.18
C GLY A 7 -3.01 -2.63 19.19
N VAL A 8 -3.74 -2.20 18.17
CA VAL A 8 -3.34 -1.11 17.25
C VAL A 8 -4.37 0.00 17.36
N THR A 9 -3.93 1.24 17.56
CA THR A 9 -4.82 2.40 17.61
C THR A 9 -4.42 3.39 16.53
N LEU A 10 -5.35 3.69 15.62
CA LEU A 10 -5.29 4.87 14.78
C LEU A 10 -6.11 5.97 15.47
N GLY A 11 -5.49 7.13 15.69
CA GLY A 11 -6.18 8.28 16.26
C GLY A 11 -7.27 8.85 15.35
N GLN A 12 -7.96 9.88 15.84
CA GLN A 12 -8.93 10.63 15.04
C GLN A 12 -8.26 11.17 13.76
N SER A 13 -8.93 11.08 12.62
CA SER A 13 -8.46 11.60 11.33
C SER A 13 -7.08 11.10 10.89
N SER A 14 -6.67 9.92 11.36
CA SER A 14 -5.39 9.32 11.00
C SER A 14 -5.48 8.55 9.67
N TYR A 15 -4.38 8.52 8.92
CA TYR A 15 -4.25 7.73 7.70
C TYR A 15 -3.14 6.68 7.86
N PHE A 16 -3.43 5.44 7.45
CA PHE A 16 -2.43 4.37 7.38
C PHE A 16 -2.55 3.61 6.07
N GLN A 17 -1.41 3.42 5.40
CA GLN A 17 -1.32 2.57 4.22
C GLN A 17 -0.40 1.37 4.49
N GLY A 18 -0.90 0.19 4.19
CA GLY A 18 -0.21 -1.08 4.33
C GLY A 18 -1.05 -2.15 5.02
N ALA A 19 -0.44 -3.32 5.20
CA ALA A 19 -1.06 -4.41 5.95
C ALA A 19 -0.96 -4.18 7.47
N ILE A 20 -2.05 -4.42 8.21
CA ILE A 20 -2.08 -4.44 9.69
C ILE A 20 -2.34 -5.88 10.14
N PHE A 21 -1.50 -6.38 11.05
CA PHE A 21 -1.74 -7.64 11.76
C PHE A 21 -1.65 -7.42 13.27
N THR A 22 -2.66 -7.88 13.99
CA THR A 22 -2.64 -7.93 15.45
C THR A 22 -3.53 -9.06 15.97
N PRO A 23 -3.13 -9.83 17.01
CA PRO A 23 -4.04 -10.76 17.67
C PRO A 23 -5.02 -10.04 18.62
N GLY A 24 -4.75 -8.78 18.98
CA GLY A 24 -5.61 -7.97 19.86
C GLY A 24 -6.64 -7.13 19.09
N ASN A 25 -6.96 -5.96 19.64
CA ASN A 25 -7.98 -5.05 19.10
C ASN A 25 -7.36 -4.02 18.16
N LEU A 26 -8.04 -3.74 17.05
CA LEU A 26 -7.74 -2.64 16.13
C LEU A 26 -8.77 -1.53 16.37
N ASN A 27 -8.33 -0.38 16.86
CA ASN A 27 -9.18 0.78 17.13
C ASN A 27 -8.96 1.88 16.08
N LEU A 28 -9.97 2.17 15.29
CA LEU A 28 -9.97 3.21 14.26
C LEU A 28 -10.75 4.43 14.77
N GLY A 29 -10.05 5.53 15.10
CA GLY A 29 -10.67 6.79 15.52
C GLY A 29 -11.58 7.41 14.45
N GLN A 30 -12.43 8.36 14.83
CA GLN A 30 -13.36 9.03 13.91
C GLN A 30 -12.63 9.57 12.68
N SER A 31 -13.23 9.38 11.50
CA SER A 31 -12.70 9.84 10.20
C SER A 31 -11.30 9.30 9.86
N SER A 32 -10.85 8.24 10.52
CA SER A 32 -9.59 7.58 10.15
C SER A 32 -9.74 6.74 8.88
N GLN A 33 -8.63 6.56 8.18
CA GLN A 33 -8.56 5.91 6.89
C GLN A 33 -7.47 4.84 6.91
N THR A 34 -7.79 3.64 6.45
CA THR A 34 -6.81 2.57 6.26
C THR A 34 -6.91 1.98 4.86
N GLU A 35 -5.74 1.83 4.23
CA GLU A 35 -5.59 1.23 2.92
C GLU A 35 -4.73 -0.02 3.00
N GLY A 36 -5.32 -1.18 2.69
CA GLY A 36 -4.63 -2.46 2.76
C GLY A 36 -5.33 -3.47 3.67
N PRO A 37 -4.82 -4.71 3.70
CA PRO A 37 -5.44 -5.78 4.47
C PRO A 37 -5.27 -5.55 5.97
N SER A 38 -6.32 -5.82 6.74
CA SER A 38 -6.28 -5.82 8.20
C SER A 38 -6.72 -7.19 8.73
N ILE A 39 -5.88 -7.79 9.57
CA ILE A 39 -6.15 -9.05 10.26
C ILE A 39 -6.04 -8.76 11.75
N THR A 40 -7.18 -8.84 12.44
CA THR A 40 -7.31 -8.45 13.85
C THR A 40 -8.26 -9.38 14.60
N GLY A 41 -8.10 -9.52 15.91
CA GLY A 41 -9.03 -10.29 16.74
C GLY A 41 -10.41 -9.61 16.84
N SER A 42 -10.41 -8.29 17.05
CA SER A 42 -11.61 -7.46 16.90
C SER A 42 -11.27 -6.08 16.32
N ILE A 43 -12.30 -5.41 15.80
CA ILE A 43 -12.18 -4.06 15.22
C ILE A 43 -13.23 -3.12 15.84
N THR A 44 -12.77 -1.97 16.33
CA THR A 44 -13.61 -0.87 16.80
C THR A 44 -13.55 0.27 15.79
N LEU A 45 -14.71 0.69 15.30
CA LEU A 45 -14.83 1.74 14.29
C LEU A 45 -15.45 3.00 14.90
N GLY A 46 -14.72 4.10 14.84
CA GLY A 46 -15.27 5.44 15.05
C GLY A 46 -16.20 5.85 13.92
N GLN A 47 -16.86 7.00 14.08
CA GLN A 47 -17.76 7.52 13.05
C GLN A 47 -16.98 7.86 11.76
N SER A 48 -17.57 7.57 10.60
CA SER A 48 -17.01 7.91 9.28
C SER A 48 -15.63 7.31 8.96
N VAL A 49 -15.26 6.18 9.57
CA VAL A 49 -14.03 5.44 9.20
C VAL A 49 -14.12 4.91 7.78
N GLN A 50 -13.03 5.00 7.03
CA GLN A 50 -12.94 4.46 5.68
C GLN A 50 -11.86 3.38 5.60
N MET A 51 -12.24 2.20 5.12
CA MET A 51 -11.32 1.10 4.84
C MET A 51 -11.38 0.79 3.36
N LYS A 52 -10.24 0.70 2.69
CA LYS A 52 -10.18 0.29 1.29
C LYS A 52 -9.04 -0.69 1.05
N PRO A 53 -9.12 -1.53 0.02
CA PRO A 53 -7.99 -2.32 -0.44
C PRO A 53 -6.80 -1.42 -0.78
N LEU A 54 -5.59 -1.96 -0.71
CA LEU A 54 -4.41 -1.25 -1.16
C LEU A 54 -4.59 -0.94 -2.66
N PRO A 55 -4.42 0.33 -3.10
CA PRO A 55 -4.38 0.64 -4.53
C PRO A 55 -3.34 -0.23 -5.23
N GLY A 56 -3.68 -0.75 -6.42
CA GLY A 56 -2.70 -1.48 -7.22
C GLY A 56 -1.48 -0.60 -7.53
N LEU A 57 -0.29 -1.21 -7.58
CA LEU A 57 0.92 -0.54 -8.08
C LEU A 57 0.83 -0.43 -9.61
N ALA A 58 -0.07 0.40 -10.11
CA ALA A 58 -0.11 0.79 -11.51
C ALA A 58 0.48 2.20 -11.57
N ASP A 59 1.78 2.28 -11.85
CA ASP A 59 2.41 3.34 -12.66
C ASP A 59 3.95 3.21 -12.57
N LEU A 60 4.48 2.08 -13.02
CA LEU A 60 5.76 2.17 -13.70
C LEU A 60 5.45 2.78 -15.08
N PRO A 61 6.02 3.94 -15.45
CA PRO A 61 5.80 4.49 -16.79
C PRO A 61 6.13 3.40 -17.83
N LEU A 62 5.30 3.28 -18.87
CA LEU A 62 5.56 2.38 -20.00
C LEU A 62 6.96 2.68 -20.56
N GLY A 63 7.96 1.88 -20.17
CA GLY A 63 9.36 2.09 -20.54
C GLY A 63 10.36 2.24 -19.39
N ALA A 64 9.94 2.22 -18.11
CA ALA A 64 10.88 2.08 -17.00
C ALA A 64 11.65 0.74 -17.12
N PRO A 65 13.00 0.73 -17.02
CA PRO A 65 13.77 -0.51 -16.99
C PRO A 65 13.26 -1.39 -15.84
N GLY A 66 12.58 -2.51 -16.16
CA GLY A 66 11.93 -3.37 -15.17
C GLY A 66 10.53 -3.89 -15.52
N ASN A 67 9.94 -3.49 -16.64
CA ASN A 67 8.70 -4.13 -17.14
C ASN A 67 8.96 -5.59 -17.56
N PRO A 68 8.29 -6.62 -16.97
CA PRO A 68 8.45 -8.01 -17.37
C PRO A 68 8.11 -8.28 -18.84
N ASN A 69 7.27 -7.42 -19.44
CA ASN A 69 6.80 -7.56 -20.83
C ASN A 69 7.61 -6.70 -21.83
N THR A 70 8.69 -6.05 -21.41
CA THR A 70 9.55 -5.29 -22.32
C THR A 70 11.01 -5.51 -21.94
N SER A 71 11.68 -6.38 -22.71
CA SER A 71 13.13 -6.49 -22.64
C SER A 71 13.72 -5.13 -23.03
N GLY A 72 14.38 -4.46 -22.09
CA GLY A 72 15.15 -3.23 -22.34
C GLY A 72 16.41 -3.56 -23.14
N VAL A 73 16.24 -4.06 -24.36
CA VAL A 73 17.37 -4.32 -25.27
C VAL A 73 17.96 -2.95 -25.63
N PRO A 74 19.25 -2.71 -25.37
CA PRO A 74 19.91 -1.47 -25.80
C PRO A 74 19.76 -1.31 -27.31
N ALA A 75 19.45 -0.08 -27.75
CA ALA A 75 19.47 0.23 -29.18
C ALA A 75 20.86 -0.07 -29.77
N ALA A 76 20.91 -0.65 -30.96
CA ALA A 76 22.18 -0.93 -31.64
C ALA A 76 22.95 0.38 -31.88
N PRO A 77 24.29 0.39 -31.76
CA PRO A 77 25.09 1.58 -32.03
C PRO A 77 24.84 2.08 -33.46
N VAL A 78 24.52 3.36 -33.60
CA VAL A 78 24.41 4.01 -34.92
C VAL A 78 25.79 4.53 -35.29
N TYR A 79 26.42 3.92 -36.29
CA TYR A 79 27.62 4.47 -36.90
C TYR A 79 27.20 5.40 -38.04
N THR A 80 27.32 6.72 -37.85
CA THR A 80 27.23 7.68 -38.95
C THR A 80 28.51 7.54 -39.79
N ASN A 81 28.39 7.06 -41.03
CA ASN A 81 29.51 7.08 -41.98
C ASN A 81 29.86 8.55 -42.27
N GLY A 82 31.11 8.93 -42.03
CA GLY A 82 31.68 10.20 -42.45
C GLY A 82 32.12 10.18 -43.90
#